data_AF-A0A819E658-F1
#
_entry.id   AF-A0A819E658-F1
#
_cell.length_a   1.000
_cell.length_b   1.000
_cell.length_c   1.000
_cell.angle_alpha   90.00
_cell.angle_beta   90.00
_cell.angle_gamma   90.00
#
_symmetry.space_group_name_H-M   'P 1'
#
loop_
_entity.id
_entity.type
_entity.pdbx_description
1 polymer ?
#
loop_
_entity_poly.entity_id
_entity_poly.type
_entity_poly.pdbx_seq_one_letter_code
_entity_poly.pdbx_strand_id
1 'polypeptide(L)'
;MAMRNNDYNSDDIGEYEQYDDFSMSKYVYTELRFPRNSQRFSNLKPTEEQILSQKMAQLSTNATDEQEFIIKSIQNALNKIPIYLAKQNASFQQLLNQAISTIRIEALNSHRDELRDIAILLYKIMLLQIYHRLWTTHLKSGMGQLINDSEKQFIYPTNLQIWSKEIKYISELDHQLKQNQMEWNRKANNFNGYTFIVEKLMEKYIEQNLCSLHMEIEHQIELVHYDYHIQALKQAYDRHHPNEYQKKLFKQLCHRKYEQEMTEQELKFLQQQMIYYNSSKQSFENSPIAQSLLINSIENSEIRQELFNRYKAVAEQSKAQLSAFYMKTAEEQRNEFRKKYHDEMKKMWSDHRTLTDNDKLPMNMLYLINERCKKIGERLQLIYKFKSQPFV
;
A
#
# COMPACT_ATOMS: atom_id res chain seq x y z
N MET A 1 -30.67 6.85 -60.21
CA MET A 1 -30.39 7.97 -61.14
C MET A 1 -30.07 9.19 -60.28
N ALA A 2 -28.87 9.74 -60.46
CA ALA A 2 -28.29 10.97 -59.88
C ALA A 2 -28.22 11.05 -58.33
N MET A 3 -27.08 10.85 -57.66
CA MET A 3 -25.78 11.59 -57.68
C MET A 3 -25.86 13.05 -57.24
N ARG A 4 -25.20 13.35 -56.11
CA ARG A 4 -24.10 14.33 -55.91
C ARG A 4 -23.70 14.29 -54.42
N ASN A 5 -22.57 13.69 -54.04
CA ASN A 5 -21.15 14.11 -54.18
C ASN A 5 -20.76 15.31 -53.32
N ASN A 6 -19.89 15.06 -52.33
CA ASN A 6 -18.50 15.55 -52.22
C ASN A 6 -18.00 15.15 -50.82
N ASP A 7 -17.13 14.14 -50.69
CA ASP A 7 -15.67 14.18 -50.90
C ASP A 7 -14.95 15.22 -50.02
N TYR A 8 -14.20 14.73 -49.03
CA TYR A 8 -12.81 15.14 -48.79
C TYR A 8 -12.05 14.00 -48.08
N ASN A 9 -11.19 13.33 -48.84
CA ASN A 9 -10.00 12.65 -48.34
C ASN A 9 -8.96 13.69 -47.93
N SER A 10 -8.17 13.42 -46.90
CA SER A 10 -6.73 13.69 -46.88
C SER A 10 -6.11 13.05 -45.65
N ASP A 11 -5.12 12.22 -45.93
CA ASP A 11 -4.07 11.75 -45.02
C ASP A 11 -3.45 12.90 -44.22
N ASP A 12 -3.04 12.66 -42.97
CA ASP A 12 -1.61 12.58 -42.65
C ASP A 12 -1.32 12.07 -41.22
N ILE A 13 -0.15 11.45 -41.13
CA ILE A 13 0.47 10.79 -39.98
C ILE A 13 1.02 11.83 -39.00
N GLY A 14 0.98 11.58 -37.67
CA GLY A 14 1.93 12.23 -36.76
C GLY A 14 1.53 12.35 -35.28
N GLU A 15 2.19 11.54 -34.46
CA GLU A 15 2.81 11.90 -33.17
C GLU A 15 1.97 12.04 -31.87
N TYR A 16 2.22 11.06 -30.98
CA TYR A 16 2.47 11.07 -29.52
C TYR A 16 1.88 12.17 -28.59
N GLU A 17 1.30 11.69 -27.47
CA GLU A 17 1.47 12.12 -26.04
C GLU A 17 0.16 11.80 -25.26
N GLN A 18 -0.02 10.62 -24.62
CA GLN A 18 0.47 10.13 -23.30
C GLN A 18 0.21 11.10 -22.13
N TYR A 19 -0.64 10.72 -21.17
CA TYR A 19 -0.42 10.83 -19.71
C TYR A 19 -1.43 9.95 -18.92
N ASP A 20 -0.89 9.31 -17.87
CA ASP A 20 -1.24 7.99 -17.34
C ASP A 20 -2.29 7.91 -16.21
N ASP A 21 -2.87 6.71 -16.11
CA ASP A 21 -3.54 6.06 -14.97
C ASP A 21 -2.56 5.90 -13.78
N PHE A 22 -2.91 6.36 -12.57
CA PHE A 22 -2.16 6.05 -11.35
C PHE A 22 -2.57 4.69 -10.77
N SER A 23 -2.00 3.62 -11.33
CA SER A 23 -1.85 2.31 -10.68
C SER A 23 -0.54 2.31 -9.88
N MET A 24 -0.60 2.24 -8.54
CA MET A 24 0.60 2.11 -7.68
C MET A 24 0.98 0.64 -7.42
N SER A 25 1.26 -0.14 -8.47
CA SER A 25 1.90 -1.47 -8.32
C SER A 25 3.36 -1.53 -8.78
N LYS A 26 4.00 -0.39 -9.06
CA LYS A 26 5.45 -0.30 -9.31
C LYS A 26 6.12 0.80 -8.49
N TYR A 27 6.50 0.49 -7.26
CA TYR A 27 7.61 1.17 -6.60
C TYR A 27 8.73 0.16 -6.37
N VAL A 28 9.52 -0.04 -7.41
CA VAL A 28 10.93 -0.39 -7.26
C VAL A 28 11.65 0.93 -6.99
N TYR A 29 12.46 0.96 -5.94
CA TYR A 29 13.37 2.04 -5.61
C TYR A 29 14.20 2.46 -6.83
N THR A 30 13.90 3.63 -7.42
CA THR A 30 14.86 4.43 -8.19
C THR A 30 14.35 5.87 -8.37
N GLU A 31 15.12 6.81 -7.83
CA GLU A 31 15.41 8.19 -8.25
C GLU A 31 14.34 9.05 -8.99
N LEU A 32 14.00 10.17 -8.35
CA LEU A 32 13.77 11.52 -8.88
C LEU A 32 13.43 11.65 -10.38
N ARG A 33 12.14 11.86 -10.73
CA ARG A 33 11.70 12.85 -11.75
C ARG A 33 10.27 13.35 -11.48
N PHE A 34 10.09 14.66 -11.56
CA PHE A 34 8.81 15.39 -11.47
C PHE A 34 8.32 15.78 -12.89
N PRO A 35 7.01 15.77 -13.20
CA PRO A 35 6.49 16.30 -14.46
C PRO A 35 5.99 17.76 -14.37
N ARG A 36 6.09 18.45 -15.52
CA ARG A 36 5.73 19.85 -15.81
C ARG A 36 4.23 20.03 -16.14
N ASN A 37 3.81 21.30 -16.08
CA ASN A 37 2.46 21.84 -16.26
C ASN A 37 1.81 21.71 -17.68
N SER A 38 0.46 21.68 -17.65
CA SER A 38 -0.56 22.41 -18.44
C SER A 38 -1.14 21.92 -19.78
N GLN A 39 -2.49 22.01 -19.83
CA GLN A 39 -3.40 22.52 -20.88
C GLN A 39 -4.45 21.59 -21.55
N ARG A 40 -5.61 22.24 -21.75
CA ARG A 40 -6.97 21.90 -22.24
C ARG A 40 -7.07 20.98 -23.47
N PHE A 41 -8.16 20.18 -23.58
CA PHE A 41 -9.31 20.43 -24.48
C PHE A 41 -10.44 19.39 -24.29
N SER A 42 -11.65 19.84 -24.64
CA SER A 42 -12.95 19.17 -24.60
C SER A 42 -13.27 18.46 -25.92
N ASN A 43 -13.80 17.22 -25.89
CA ASN A 43 -15.17 16.91 -26.34
C ASN A 43 -15.49 15.40 -26.30
N LEU A 44 -16.71 15.13 -25.81
CA LEU A 44 -17.58 13.95 -25.94
C LEU A 44 -16.93 12.56 -25.76
N LYS A 45 -16.84 12.19 -24.47
CA LYS A 45 -16.47 10.87 -23.96
C LYS A 45 -17.61 9.84 -24.12
N PRO A 46 -17.30 8.53 -24.26
CA PRO A 46 -18.26 7.48 -23.93
C PRO A 46 -18.71 7.65 -22.46
N THR A 47 -19.97 7.34 -22.16
CA THR A 47 -20.56 7.52 -20.82
C THR A 47 -19.70 6.86 -19.73
N GLU A 48 -19.50 7.54 -18.58
CA GLU A 48 -18.76 7.03 -17.41
C GLU A 48 -19.17 5.61 -17.00
N GLU A 49 -20.41 5.21 -17.31
CA GLU A 49 -20.99 3.90 -17.05
C GLU A 49 -20.48 2.80 -17.99
N GLN A 50 -20.15 3.12 -19.25
CA GLN A 50 -19.46 2.21 -20.17
C GLN A 50 -18.00 2.06 -19.76
N ILE A 51 -17.35 3.13 -19.32
CA ILE A 51 -15.98 3.11 -18.79
C ILE A 51 -15.91 2.34 -17.46
N LEU A 52 -16.87 2.51 -16.54
CA LEU A 52 -16.93 1.76 -15.29
C LEU A 52 -17.33 0.29 -15.50
N SER A 53 -18.26 -0.02 -16.40
CA SER A 53 -18.63 -1.42 -16.68
C SER A 53 -17.51 -2.15 -17.40
N GLN A 54 -16.82 -1.49 -18.33
CA GLN A 54 -15.65 -2.05 -19.02
C GLN A 54 -14.45 -2.14 -18.06
N LYS A 55 -14.25 -1.19 -17.13
CA LYS A 55 -13.24 -1.28 -16.05
C LYS A 55 -13.59 -2.32 -14.97
N MET A 56 -14.87 -2.55 -14.65
CA MET A 56 -15.29 -3.61 -13.72
C MET A 56 -15.16 -5.00 -14.37
N ALA A 57 -15.43 -5.11 -15.67
CA ALA A 57 -15.15 -6.31 -16.45
C ALA A 57 -13.63 -6.56 -16.58
N GLN A 58 -12.83 -5.50 -16.76
CA GLN A 58 -11.36 -5.57 -16.78
C GLN A 58 -10.76 -5.84 -15.38
N LEU A 59 -11.36 -5.35 -14.29
CA LEU A 59 -10.95 -5.68 -12.93
C LEU A 59 -11.24 -7.16 -12.61
N SER A 60 -12.29 -7.74 -13.20
CA SER A 60 -12.58 -9.17 -13.07
C SER A 60 -11.57 -10.06 -13.82
N THR A 61 -10.99 -9.59 -14.93
CA THR A 61 -9.96 -10.32 -15.71
C THR A 61 -8.54 -10.03 -15.23
N ASN A 62 -8.24 -8.79 -14.82
CA ASN A 62 -6.92 -8.40 -14.30
C ASN A 62 -6.72 -8.91 -12.87
N ALA A 63 -7.78 -9.01 -12.06
CA ALA A 63 -7.71 -9.72 -10.79
C ALA A 63 -7.29 -11.19 -11.01
N THR A 64 -7.69 -11.83 -12.12
CA THR A 64 -7.28 -13.22 -12.38
C THR A 64 -5.79 -13.33 -12.69
N ASP A 65 -5.22 -12.39 -13.43
CA ASP A 65 -3.79 -12.36 -13.76
C ASP A 65 -2.92 -11.96 -12.56
N GLU A 66 -3.33 -10.96 -11.76
CA GLU A 66 -2.65 -10.57 -10.52
C GLU A 66 -2.74 -11.66 -9.44
N GLN A 67 -3.89 -12.34 -9.32
CA GLN A 67 -4.06 -13.47 -8.41
C GLN A 67 -3.21 -14.68 -8.85
N GLU A 68 -3.18 -15.02 -10.14
CA GLU A 68 -2.33 -16.11 -10.65
C GLU A 68 -0.83 -15.79 -10.48
N PHE A 69 -0.46 -14.51 -10.61
CA PHE A 69 0.89 -14.03 -10.30
C PHE A 69 1.23 -14.16 -8.81
N ILE A 70 0.33 -13.76 -7.91
CA ILE A 70 0.51 -13.94 -6.45
C ILE A 70 0.64 -15.42 -6.10
N ILE A 71 -0.17 -16.30 -6.69
CA ILE A 71 -0.10 -17.75 -6.45
C ILE A 71 1.22 -18.33 -6.93
N LYS A 72 1.68 -17.97 -8.15
CA LYS A 72 3.00 -18.37 -8.64
C LYS A 72 4.11 -17.81 -7.75
N SER A 73 3.96 -16.61 -7.22
CA SER A 73 4.90 -16.01 -6.27
C SER A 73 4.96 -16.79 -4.95
N ILE A 74 3.81 -17.19 -4.38
CA ILE A 74 3.72 -18.02 -3.17
C ILE A 74 4.39 -19.37 -3.40
N GLN A 75 4.04 -20.06 -4.49
CA GLN A 75 4.63 -21.35 -4.83
C GLN A 75 6.15 -21.23 -5.06
N ASN A 76 6.59 -20.18 -5.75
CA ASN A 76 8.02 -19.90 -5.92
C ASN A 76 8.73 -19.60 -4.59
N ALA A 77 8.08 -18.88 -3.68
CA ALA A 77 8.62 -18.57 -2.35
C ALA A 77 8.69 -19.83 -1.47
N LEU A 78 7.69 -20.71 -1.53
CA LEU A 78 7.67 -21.98 -0.79
C LEU A 78 8.70 -22.99 -1.30
N ASN A 79 8.98 -22.97 -2.62
CA ASN A 79 9.92 -23.89 -3.25
C ASN A 79 11.38 -23.43 -3.13
N LYS A 80 11.63 -22.18 -2.73
CA LYS A 80 12.98 -21.63 -2.55
C LYS A 80 13.31 -21.51 -1.08
N ILE A 81 14.49 -22.02 -0.68
CA ILE A 81 15.05 -21.69 0.63
C ILE A 81 15.47 -20.23 0.57
N PRO A 82 14.94 -19.34 1.44
CA PRO A 82 15.32 -17.94 1.41
C PRO A 82 16.80 -17.78 1.76
N ILE A 83 17.45 -16.76 1.19
CA ILE A 83 18.89 -16.52 1.34
C ILE A 83 19.29 -16.40 2.82
N TYR A 84 18.42 -15.84 3.66
CA TYR A 84 18.67 -15.72 5.10
C TYR A 84 18.58 -17.05 5.86
N LEU A 85 18.07 -18.14 5.26
CA LEU A 85 18.15 -19.52 5.80
C LEU A 85 19.15 -20.40 5.03
N ALA A 86 19.94 -19.81 4.12
CA ALA A 86 20.96 -20.53 3.36
C ALA A 86 22.13 -20.95 4.27
N LYS A 87 22.80 -22.06 3.93
CA LYS A 87 23.93 -22.61 4.71
C LYS A 87 25.06 -21.59 4.89
N GLN A 88 25.24 -20.73 3.89
CA GLN A 88 26.31 -19.75 3.81
C GLN A 88 25.98 -18.44 4.54
N ASN A 89 24.75 -18.26 5.02
CA ASN A 89 24.36 -17.02 5.67
C ASN A 89 24.98 -16.90 7.07
N ALA A 90 25.84 -15.90 7.27
CA ALA A 90 26.58 -15.73 8.52
C ALA A 90 25.66 -15.49 9.74
N SER A 91 24.63 -14.65 9.61
CA SER A 91 23.69 -14.34 10.69
C SER A 91 22.88 -15.57 11.11
N PHE A 92 22.47 -16.39 10.15
CA PHE A 92 21.77 -17.63 10.45
C PHE A 92 22.69 -18.68 11.08
N GLN A 93 23.95 -18.79 10.61
CA GLN A 93 24.94 -19.64 11.27
C GLN A 93 25.19 -19.23 12.72
N GLN A 94 25.22 -17.93 13.01
CA GLN A 94 25.32 -17.42 14.38
C GLN A 94 24.10 -17.83 15.23
N LEU A 95 22.89 -17.72 14.68
CA LEU A 95 21.68 -18.19 15.35
C LEU A 95 21.71 -19.70 15.61
N LEU A 96 22.12 -20.51 14.64
CA LEU A 96 22.26 -21.95 14.83
C LEU A 96 23.29 -22.28 15.92
N ASN A 97 24.40 -21.55 15.99
CA ASN A 97 25.38 -21.72 17.06
C ASN A 97 24.82 -21.34 18.43
N GLN A 98 24.00 -20.29 18.49
CA GLN A 98 23.31 -19.89 19.71
C GLN A 98 22.27 -20.94 20.12
N ALA A 99 21.51 -21.50 19.18
CA ALA A 99 20.58 -22.58 19.47
C ALA A 99 21.33 -23.81 19.98
N ILE A 100 22.44 -24.19 19.34
CA ILE A 100 23.25 -25.35 19.75
C ILE A 100 23.90 -25.13 21.12
N SER A 101 24.35 -23.92 21.45
CA SER A 101 24.93 -23.67 22.78
C SER A 101 23.91 -23.84 23.91
N THR A 102 22.61 -23.77 23.61
CA THR A 102 21.54 -24.11 24.57
C THR A 102 21.28 -25.61 24.69
N ILE A 103 21.78 -26.42 23.75
CA ILE A 103 21.62 -27.88 23.71
C ILE A 103 22.85 -28.53 24.35
N ARG A 104 22.66 -29.27 25.46
CA ARG A 104 23.75 -29.93 26.20
C ARG A 104 24.21 -31.26 25.56
N ILE A 105 24.55 -31.28 24.26
CA ILE A 105 24.90 -32.52 23.54
C ILE A 105 26.11 -32.31 22.59
N GLU A 106 26.98 -33.32 22.49
CA GLU A 106 28.30 -33.28 21.83
C GLU A 106 28.26 -33.39 20.27
N ALA A 107 27.12 -33.74 19.66
CA ALA A 107 27.01 -34.02 18.22
C ALA A 107 26.71 -32.77 17.35
N LEU A 108 27.65 -31.83 17.30
CA LEU A 108 27.45 -30.47 16.76
C LEU A 108 26.96 -30.37 15.29
N ASN A 109 27.44 -31.25 14.39
CA ASN A 109 27.19 -31.11 12.94
C ASN A 109 25.81 -31.66 12.51
N SER A 110 25.38 -32.81 13.05
CA SER A 110 24.03 -33.36 12.78
C SER A 110 22.95 -32.39 13.26
N HIS A 111 23.17 -31.78 14.42
CA HIS A 111 22.22 -30.84 15.02
C HIS A 111 22.04 -29.57 14.19
N ARG A 112 23.08 -29.10 13.48
CA ARG A 112 22.94 -27.90 12.61
C ARG A 112 22.03 -28.15 11.43
N ASP A 113 22.21 -29.27 10.73
CA ASP A 113 21.41 -29.57 9.54
C ASP A 113 19.95 -29.87 9.95
N GLU A 114 19.73 -30.54 11.09
CA GLU A 114 18.38 -30.77 11.65
C GLU A 114 17.69 -29.49 12.11
N LEU A 115 18.38 -28.61 12.84
CA LEU A 115 17.85 -27.29 13.24
C LEU A 115 17.53 -26.41 12.03
N ARG A 116 18.34 -26.52 10.97
CA ARG A 116 18.11 -25.80 9.72
C ARG A 116 16.85 -26.29 9.01
N ASP A 117 16.66 -27.60 8.93
CA ASP A 117 15.44 -28.19 8.39
C ASP A 117 14.20 -27.75 9.17
N ILE A 118 14.28 -27.70 10.50
CA ILE A 118 13.20 -27.21 11.36
C ILE A 118 12.93 -25.73 11.09
N ALA A 119 13.95 -24.90 10.97
CA ALA A 119 13.80 -23.48 10.66
C ALA A 119 13.16 -23.25 9.28
N ILE A 120 13.48 -24.07 8.28
CA ILE A 120 12.85 -24.02 6.95
C ILE A 120 11.36 -24.37 7.04
N LEU A 121 11.00 -25.37 7.84
CA LEU A 121 9.59 -25.74 8.05
C LEU A 121 8.82 -24.62 8.78
N LEU A 122 9.40 -24.04 9.83
CA LEU A 122 8.83 -22.88 10.52
C LEU A 122 8.60 -21.71 9.56
N TYR A 123 9.58 -21.41 8.71
CA TYR A 123 9.42 -20.39 7.67
C TYR A 123 8.25 -20.67 6.74
N LYS A 124 8.13 -21.89 6.22
CA LYS A 124 7.01 -22.28 5.34
C LYS A 124 5.67 -22.14 6.06
N ILE A 125 5.58 -22.57 7.31
CA ILE A 125 4.36 -22.45 8.13
C ILE A 125 3.98 -20.97 8.29
N MET A 126 4.91 -20.12 8.73
CA MET A 126 4.66 -18.69 8.94
C MET A 126 4.28 -17.98 7.64
N LEU A 127 4.96 -18.30 6.53
CA LEU A 127 4.64 -17.78 5.21
C LEU A 127 3.21 -18.16 4.79
N LEU A 128 2.86 -19.45 4.91
CA LEU A 128 1.52 -19.95 4.60
C LEU A 128 0.44 -19.31 5.48
N GLN A 129 0.71 -19.10 6.77
CA GLN A 129 -0.22 -18.41 7.68
C GLN A 129 -0.50 -16.97 7.25
N ILE A 130 0.53 -16.23 6.85
CA ILE A 130 0.39 -14.85 6.34
C ILE A 130 -0.54 -14.83 5.11
N TYR A 131 -0.29 -15.69 4.12
CA TYR A 131 -1.13 -15.77 2.92
C TYR A 131 -2.52 -16.31 3.21
N HIS A 132 -2.65 -17.29 4.10
CA HIS A 132 -3.94 -17.82 4.52
C HIS A 132 -4.82 -16.71 5.10
N ARG A 133 -4.25 -15.79 5.89
CA ARG A 133 -4.97 -14.62 6.42
C ARG A 133 -5.51 -13.73 5.31
N LEU A 134 -4.68 -13.40 4.31
CA LEU A 134 -5.11 -12.59 3.15
C LEU A 134 -6.27 -13.25 2.40
N TRP A 135 -6.12 -14.52 2.03
CA TRP A 135 -7.14 -15.22 1.25
C TRP A 135 -8.43 -15.44 2.04
N THR A 136 -8.33 -15.70 3.35
CA THR A 136 -9.51 -15.76 4.23
C THR A 136 -10.24 -14.43 4.25
N THR A 137 -9.53 -13.30 4.28
CA THR A 137 -10.13 -11.96 4.17
C THR A 137 -10.83 -11.77 2.82
N HIS A 138 -10.19 -12.13 1.71
CA HIS A 138 -10.84 -12.09 0.39
C HIS A 138 -12.11 -12.94 0.34
N LEU A 139 -12.06 -14.17 0.88
CA LEU A 139 -13.23 -15.05 0.95
C LEU A 139 -14.35 -14.44 1.80
N LYS A 140 -14.03 -13.92 2.99
CA LYS A 140 -15.01 -13.22 3.85
C LYS A 140 -15.64 -12.02 3.14
N SER A 141 -14.85 -11.27 2.35
CA SER A 141 -15.33 -10.15 1.54
C SER A 141 -16.36 -10.63 0.51
N GLY A 142 -15.98 -11.68 -0.22
CA GLY A 142 -16.75 -12.31 -1.26
C GLY A 142 -18.01 -13.05 -0.80
N MET A 143 -18.07 -13.41 0.48
CA MET A 143 -19.24 -14.01 1.13
C MET A 143 -20.13 -12.98 1.84
N GLY A 144 -19.76 -11.70 1.83
CA GLY A 144 -20.48 -10.66 2.56
C GLY A 144 -20.31 -10.72 4.10
N GLN A 145 -19.32 -11.44 4.60
CA GLN A 145 -19.12 -11.74 6.03
C GLN A 145 -18.12 -10.81 6.73
N LEU A 146 -17.53 -9.87 5.99
CA LEU A 146 -16.41 -9.06 6.45
C LEU A 146 -16.82 -7.91 7.41
N ILE A 147 -18.13 -7.66 7.55
CA ILE A 147 -18.72 -6.67 8.46
C ILE A 147 -19.20 -7.28 9.80
N ASN A 148 -19.09 -8.60 10.00
CA ASN A 148 -19.62 -9.27 11.20
C ASN A 148 -18.74 -9.18 12.46
N ASP A 149 -17.65 -8.40 12.46
CA ASP A 149 -16.87 -8.18 13.68
C ASP A 149 -17.63 -7.25 14.65
N SER A 150 -17.78 -7.75 15.87
CA SER A 150 -18.82 -7.50 16.88
C SER A 150 -18.95 -6.08 17.47
N GLU A 151 -18.29 -5.06 16.94
CA GLU A 151 -18.26 -3.72 17.57
C GLU A 151 -19.01 -2.63 16.80
N LYS A 152 -19.39 -2.85 15.54
CA LYS A 152 -20.23 -1.92 14.78
C LYS A 152 -21.19 -2.70 13.89
N GLN A 153 -22.42 -2.92 14.37
CA GLN A 153 -23.51 -3.40 13.53
C GLN A 153 -23.77 -2.37 12.41
N PHE A 154 -23.12 -2.55 11.26
CA PHE A 154 -23.52 -1.86 10.04
C PHE A 154 -24.77 -2.57 9.50
N ILE A 155 -25.91 -1.88 9.54
CA ILE A 155 -27.25 -2.38 9.17
C ILE A 155 -27.42 -2.39 7.64
N TYR A 156 -26.47 -2.95 6.89
CA TYR A 156 -26.60 -3.06 5.44
C TYR A 156 -26.25 -4.48 5.00
N PRO A 157 -27.24 -5.34 4.74
CA PRO A 157 -26.98 -6.66 4.19
C PRO A 157 -26.41 -6.50 2.79
N THR A 158 -25.20 -6.97 2.56
CA THR A 158 -24.54 -7.03 1.26
C THR A 158 -24.65 -8.46 0.74
N ASN A 159 -25.58 -8.72 -0.18
CA ASN A 159 -25.60 -9.93 -1.00
C ASN A 159 -24.51 -9.82 -2.10
N LEU A 160 -23.26 -9.61 -1.69
CA LEU A 160 -22.11 -9.67 -2.57
C LEU A 160 -21.67 -11.13 -2.55
N GLN A 161 -22.05 -11.87 -3.59
CA GLN A 161 -21.63 -13.25 -3.78
C GLN A 161 -20.66 -13.29 -4.95
N ILE A 162 -19.37 -13.33 -4.64
CA ILE A 162 -18.28 -13.52 -5.61
C ILE A 162 -17.21 -14.26 -4.78
N TRP A 163 -16.76 -15.49 -4.99
CA TRP A 163 -16.10 -16.07 -6.16
C TRP A 163 -15.86 -17.57 -5.85
N SER A 164 -15.84 -18.46 -6.85
CA SER A 164 -15.63 -19.91 -6.64
C SER A 164 -14.17 -20.39 -6.69
N LYS A 165 -13.24 -19.56 -7.19
CA LYS A 165 -11.83 -19.95 -7.43
C LYS A 165 -10.99 -19.84 -6.15
N GLU A 166 -11.24 -18.84 -5.31
CA GLU A 166 -10.56 -18.59 -4.02
C GLU A 166 -10.75 -19.74 -3.02
N ILE A 167 -11.91 -20.41 -3.05
CA ILE A 167 -12.22 -21.56 -2.18
C ILE A 167 -11.25 -22.71 -2.45
N LYS A 168 -10.92 -22.97 -3.72
CA LYS A 168 -9.96 -24.02 -4.09
C LYS A 168 -8.55 -23.69 -3.55
N TYR A 169 -8.16 -22.42 -3.55
CA TYR A 169 -6.83 -22.01 -3.08
C TYR A 169 -6.69 -22.06 -1.56
N ILE A 170 -7.74 -21.67 -0.82
CA ILE A 170 -7.75 -21.82 0.64
C ILE A 170 -7.60 -23.29 1.02
N SER A 171 -8.32 -24.19 0.32
CA SER A 171 -8.21 -25.63 0.58
C SER A 171 -6.80 -26.19 0.31
N GLU A 172 -6.10 -25.67 -0.69
CA GLU A 172 -4.71 -26.05 -1.01
C GLU A 172 -3.72 -25.49 0.03
N LEU A 173 -3.87 -24.22 0.44
CA LEU A 173 -3.05 -23.61 1.50
C LEU A 173 -3.25 -24.34 2.84
N ASP A 174 -4.49 -24.69 3.18
CA ASP A 174 -4.82 -25.48 4.37
C ASP A 174 -4.15 -26.86 4.33
N HIS A 175 -4.16 -27.51 3.17
CA HIS A 175 -3.51 -28.80 2.98
C HIS A 175 -2.00 -28.70 3.21
N GLN A 176 -1.35 -27.73 2.56
CA GLN A 176 0.10 -27.51 2.70
C GLN A 176 0.47 -27.07 4.13
N LEU A 177 -0.34 -26.23 4.77
CA LEU A 177 -0.12 -25.80 6.14
C LEU A 177 -0.16 -27.00 7.08
N LYS A 178 -1.17 -27.86 6.96
CA LYS A 178 -1.29 -29.10 7.75
C LYS A 178 -0.11 -30.04 7.51
N GLN A 179 0.31 -30.22 6.25
CA GLN A 179 1.46 -31.07 5.93
C GLN A 179 2.75 -30.55 6.59
N ASN A 180 3.05 -29.25 6.44
CA ASN A 180 4.26 -28.66 7.03
C ASN A 180 4.20 -28.68 8.56
N GLN A 181 3.03 -28.45 9.17
CA GLN A 181 2.84 -28.57 10.62
C GLN A 181 3.05 -30.00 11.12
N MET A 182 2.55 -31.01 10.42
CA MET A 182 2.78 -32.42 10.77
C MET A 182 4.27 -32.79 10.64
N GLU A 183 4.92 -32.37 9.57
CA GLU A 183 6.35 -32.63 9.38
C GLU A 183 7.20 -31.93 10.44
N TRP A 184 6.89 -30.67 10.74
CA TRP A 184 7.52 -29.92 11.81
C TRP A 184 7.35 -30.61 13.16
N ASN A 185 6.13 -30.97 13.55
CA ASN A 185 5.86 -31.70 14.79
C ASN A 185 6.69 -32.99 14.87
N ARG A 186 6.77 -33.75 13.78
CA ARG A 186 7.59 -34.98 13.72
C ARG A 186 9.08 -34.68 13.91
N LYS A 187 9.64 -33.68 13.22
CA LYS A 187 11.07 -33.33 13.35
C LYS A 187 11.40 -32.74 14.72
N ALA A 188 10.56 -31.84 15.22
CA ALA A 188 10.70 -31.22 16.54
C ALA A 188 10.68 -32.26 17.67
N ASN A 189 9.73 -33.21 17.64
CA ASN A 189 9.63 -34.26 18.66
C ASN A 189 10.75 -35.31 18.58
N ASN A 190 11.33 -35.53 17.40
CA ASN A 190 12.42 -36.48 17.21
C ASN A 190 13.81 -35.88 17.45
N PHE A 191 13.92 -34.54 17.51
CA PHE A 191 15.18 -33.85 17.75
C PHE A 191 15.41 -33.68 19.26
N ASN A 192 16.27 -34.54 19.82
CA ASN A 192 16.72 -34.44 21.20
C ASN A 192 17.56 -33.17 21.40
N GLY A 193 16.91 -32.08 21.80
CA GLY A 193 17.52 -30.75 21.87
C GLY A 193 16.59 -29.65 21.36
N TYR A 194 15.49 -29.98 20.69
CA TYR A 194 14.44 -29.02 20.41
C TYR A 194 13.78 -28.60 21.72
N THR A 195 13.93 -27.33 22.09
CA THR A 195 13.32 -26.75 23.28
C THR A 195 12.52 -25.52 22.89
N PHE A 196 11.60 -25.10 23.76
CA PHE A 196 10.87 -23.85 23.59
C PHE A 196 11.79 -22.64 23.36
N ILE A 197 12.99 -22.63 23.96
CA ILE A 197 13.97 -21.55 23.77
C ILE A 197 14.49 -21.55 22.33
N VAL A 198 14.84 -22.72 21.79
CA VAL A 198 15.30 -22.88 20.41
C VAL A 198 14.21 -22.48 19.42
N GLU A 199 12.98 -22.92 19.66
CA GLU A 199 11.81 -22.54 18.87
C GLU A 199 11.62 -21.02 18.84
N LYS A 200 11.60 -20.35 20.00
CA LYS A 200 11.43 -18.90 20.09
C LYS A 200 12.56 -18.12 19.43
N LEU A 201 13.80 -18.61 19.50
CA LEU A 201 14.93 -18.01 18.78
C LEU A 201 14.72 -18.08 17.25
N MET A 202 14.30 -19.24 16.74
CA MET A 202 14.04 -19.42 15.32
C MET A 202 12.85 -18.60 14.83
N GLU A 203 11.72 -18.65 15.55
CA GLU A 203 10.52 -17.86 15.23
C GLU A 203 10.87 -16.38 15.13
N LYS A 204 11.55 -15.83 16.15
CA LYS A 204 11.93 -14.41 16.17
C LYS A 204 12.82 -14.04 14.99
N TYR A 205 13.80 -14.88 14.65
CA TYR A 205 14.69 -14.62 13.52
C TYR A 205 13.95 -14.66 12.18
N ILE A 206 13.07 -15.64 11.99
CA ILE A 206 12.25 -15.76 10.79
C ILE A 206 11.27 -14.58 10.69
N GLU A 207 10.62 -14.21 11.79
CA GLU A 207 9.69 -13.08 11.87
C GLU A 207 10.36 -11.76 11.49
N GLN A 208 11.57 -11.51 11.99
CA GLN A 208 12.35 -10.32 11.62
C GLN A 208 12.63 -10.24 10.11
N ASN A 209 12.88 -11.37 9.46
CA ASN A 209 13.12 -11.43 8.02
C ASN A 209 11.82 -11.42 7.19
N LEU A 210 10.69 -11.82 7.78
CA LEU A 210 9.36 -11.77 7.16
C LEU A 210 8.63 -10.44 7.37
N CYS A 211 9.13 -9.55 8.24
CA CYS A 211 8.47 -8.32 8.63
C CYS A 211 7.98 -7.47 7.43
N SER A 212 8.82 -7.32 6.40
CA SER A 212 8.43 -6.57 5.18
C SER A 212 7.24 -7.20 4.46
N LEU A 213 7.24 -8.53 4.31
CA LEU A 213 6.13 -9.24 3.66
C LEU A 213 4.87 -9.19 4.53
N HIS A 214 5.01 -9.36 5.84
CA HIS A 214 3.90 -9.25 6.77
C HIS A 214 3.24 -7.86 6.64
N MET A 215 4.03 -6.79 6.61
CA MET A 215 3.50 -5.43 6.42
C MET A 215 2.79 -5.26 5.07
N GLU A 216 3.36 -5.78 3.99
CA GLU A 216 2.73 -5.74 2.67
C GLU A 216 1.38 -6.47 2.65
N ILE A 217 1.31 -7.66 3.25
CA ILE A 217 0.09 -8.46 3.28
C ILE A 217 -0.97 -7.83 4.20
N GLU A 218 -0.57 -7.28 5.35
CA GLU A 218 -1.48 -6.50 6.20
C GLU A 218 -2.04 -5.29 5.45
N HIS A 219 -1.21 -4.61 4.64
CA HIS A 219 -1.69 -3.53 3.80
C HIS A 219 -2.75 -4.00 2.80
N GLN A 220 -2.52 -5.13 2.13
CA GLN A 220 -3.50 -5.70 1.20
C GLN A 220 -4.81 -6.08 1.90
N ILE A 221 -4.73 -6.70 3.09
CA ILE A 221 -5.91 -7.01 3.91
C ILE A 221 -6.72 -5.73 4.18
N GLU A 222 -6.06 -4.67 4.65
CA GLU A 222 -6.71 -3.38 4.94
C GLU A 222 -7.38 -2.77 3.69
N LEU A 223 -6.77 -2.90 2.51
CA LEU A 223 -7.38 -2.48 1.25
C LEU A 223 -8.65 -3.28 0.93
N VAL A 224 -8.65 -4.60 1.13
CA VAL A 224 -9.84 -5.44 0.95
C VAL A 224 -10.96 -5.02 1.90
N HIS A 225 -10.65 -4.77 3.18
CA HIS A 225 -11.62 -4.26 4.15
C HIS A 225 -12.21 -2.93 3.69
N TYR A 226 -11.37 -2.00 3.24
CA TYR A 226 -11.82 -0.71 2.75
C TYR A 226 -12.75 -0.84 1.54
N ASP A 227 -12.32 -1.56 0.50
CA ASP A 227 -13.08 -1.68 -0.75
C ASP A 227 -14.45 -2.33 -0.51
N TYR A 228 -14.50 -3.34 0.38
CA TYR A 228 -15.74 -3.94 0.82
C TYR A 228 -16.69 -2.93 1.49
N HIS A 229 -16.20 -2.16 2.47
CA HIS A 229 -17.00 -1.13 3.14
C HIS A 229 -17.50 -0.06 2.17
N ILE A 230 -16.67 0.33 1.22
CA ILE A 230 -16.97 1.31 0.18
C ILE A 230 -18.08 0.83 -0.74
N GLN A 231 -18.02 -0.43 -1.14
CA GLN A 231 -19.05 -1.04 -1.98
C GLN A 231 -20.37 -1.17 -1.22
N ALA A 232 -20.32 -1.58 0.05
CA ALA A 232 -21.49 -1.66 0.93
C ALA A 232 -22.18 -0.30 1.09
N LEU A 233 -21.42 0.77 1.37
CA LEU A 233 -21.95 2.13 1.49
C LEU A 233 -22.56 2.64 0.18
N LYS A 234 -21.92 2.35 -0.96
CA LYS A 234 -22.45 2.73 -2.28
C LYS A 234 -23.77 2.01 -2.57
N GLN A 235 -23.84 0.70 -2.34
CA GLN A 235 -25.08 -0.06 -2.52
C GLN A 235 -26.18 0.42 -1.58
N ALA A 236 -25.86 0.73 -0.33
CA ALA A 236 -26.82 1.31 0.62
C ALA A 236 -27.35 2.66 0.12
N TYR A 237 -26.48 3.50 -0.44
CA TYR A 237 -26.86 4.78 -1.03
C TYR A 237 -27.77 4.60 -2.25
N ASP A 238 -27.41 3.68 -3.14
CA ASP A 238 -28.18 3.40 -4.37
C ASP A 238 -29.57 2.82 -4.08
N ARG A 239 -29.77 2.09 -2.97
CA ARG A 239 -31.08 1.61 -2.50
C ARG A 239 -32.07 2.72 -2.16
N HIS A 240 -31.59 3.93 -1.92
CA HIS A 240 -32.46 5.09 -1.72
C HIS A 240 -32.93 5.72 -3.04
N HIS A 241 -32.59 5.12 -4.19
CA HIS A 241 -32.96 5.60 -5.53
C HIS A 241 -32.61 7.08 -5.74
N PRO A 242 -31.33 7.46 -5.55
CA PRO A 242 -30.91 8.86 -5.67
C PRO A 242 -31.20 9.40 -7.07
N ASN A 243 -31.66 10.65 -7.13
CA ASN A 243 -31.79 11.36 -8.41
C ASN A 243 -30.39 11.75 -8.96
N GLU A 244 -30.32 12.23 -10.21
CA GLU A 244 -29.04 12.58 -10.84
C GLU A 244 -28.28 13.70 -10.11
N TYR A 245 -29.01 14.68 -9.56
CA TYR A 245 -28.41 15.74 -8.75
C TYR A 245 -27.76 15.18 -7.48
N GLN A 246 -28.46 14.29 -6.75
CA GLN A 246 -27.98 13.66 -5.53
C GLN A 246 -26.75 12.77 -5.79
N LYS A 247 -26.78 11.98 -6.87
CA LYS A 247 -25.61 11.18 -7.32
C LYS A 247 -24.40 12.06 -7.61
N LYS A 248 -24.61 13.18 -8.33
CA LYS A 248 -23.55 14.13 -8.66
C LYS A 248 -22.96 14.76 -7.41
N LEU A 249 -23.81 15.18 -6.47
CA LEU A 249 -23.37 15.77 -5.21
C LEU A 249 -22.58 14.77 -4.37
N PHE A 250 -23.03 13.52 -4.27
CA PHE A 250 -22.31 12.45 -3.57
C PHE A 250 -20.90 12.24 -4.15
N LYS A 251 -20.79 12.12 -5.48
CA LYS A 251 -19.50 11.99 -6.17
C LYS A 251 -18.57 13.17 -5.89
N GLN A 252 -19.10 14.40 -5.99
CA GLN A 252 -18.33 15.63 -5.78
C GLN A 252 -17.80 15.74 -4.35
N LEU A 253 -18.64 15.52 -3.33
CA LEU A 253 -18.23 15.59 -1.94
C LEU A 253 -17.17 14.54 -1.58
N CYS A 254 -17.35 13.31 -2.08
CA CYS A 254 -16.36 12.26 -1.89
C CYS A 254 -15.01 12.63 -2.53
N HIS A 255 -15.04 13.20 -3.74
CA HIS A 255 -13.84 13.65 -4.43
C HIS A 255 -13.13 14.78 -3.67
N ARG A 256 -13.86 15.81 -3.23
CA ARG A 256 -13.28 16.89 -2.42
C ARG A 256 -12.73 16.40 -1.10
N LYS A 257 -13.41 15.47 -0.45
CA LYS A 257 -12.92 14.86 0.79
C LYS A 257 -11.59 14.14 0.54
N TYR A 258 -11.49 13.41 -0.57
CA TYR A 258 -10.25 12.75 -0.96
C TYR A 258 -9.11 13.75 -1.18
N GLU A 259 -9.34 14.84 -1.93
CA GLU A 259 -8.33 15.90 -2.14
C GLU A 259 -7.87 16.53 -0.82
N GLN A 260 -8.83 16.85 0.07
CA GLN A 260 -8.52 17.39 1.40
C GLN A 260 -7.65 16.43 2.22
N GLU A 261 -8.08 15.18 2.35
CA GLU A 261 -7.37 14.20 3.18
C GLU A 261 -6.00 13.86 2.59
N MET A 262 -5.90 13.77 1.26
CA MET A 262 -4.64 13.48 0.57
C MET A 262 -3.60 14.58 0.86
N THR A 263 -3.96 15.84 0.65
CA THR A 263 -3.04 16.97 0.94
C THR A 263 -2.71 17.10 2.42
N GLU A 264 -3.62 16.71 3.33
CA GLU A 264 -3.31 16.64 4.76
C GLU A 264 -2.27 15.55 5.07
N GLN A 265 -2.38 14.38 4.46
CA GLN A 265 -1.40 13.30 4.63
C GLN A 265 -0.06 13.61 3.96
N GLU A 266 -0.06 14.24 2.78
CA GLU A 266 1.15 14.68 2.08
C GLU A 266 1.95 15.66 2.93
N LEU A 267 1.28 16.62 3.57
CA LEU A 267 1.95 17.55 4.48
C LEU A 267 2.58 16.82 5.67
N LYS A 268 1.85 15.89 6.31
CA LYS A 268 2.39 15.10 7.43
C LYS A 268 3.59 14.27 7.01
N PHE A 269 3.51 13.66 5.83
CA PHE A 269 4.60 12.87 5.27
C PHE A 269 5.82 13.74 4.94
N LEU A 270 5.62 14.91 4.33
CA LEU A 270 6.68 15.86 4.06
C LEU A 270 7.37 16.33 5.35
N GLN A 271 6.60 16.60 6.41
CA GLN A 271 7.14 16.93 7.73
C GLN A 271 8.03 15.80 8.28
N GLN A 272 7.59 14.55 8.18
CA GLN A 272 8.38 13.39 8.60
C GLN A 272 9.67 13.25 7.77
N GLN A 273 9.59 13.42 6.45
CA GLN A 273 10.78 13.42 5.59
C GLN A 273 11.76 14.52 6.00
N MET A 274 11.28 15.73 6.27
CA MET A 274 12.15 16.82 6.72
C MET A 274 12.82 16.53 8.05
N ILE A 275 12.11 15.93 9.01
CA ILE A 275 12.69 15.48 10.28
C ILE A 275 13.78 14.44 10.01
N TYR A 276 13.50 13.44 9.18
CA TYR A 276 14.47 12.41 8.80
C TYR A 276 15.72 13.00 8.15
N TYR A 277 15.56 13.88 7.17
CA TYR A 277 16.68 14.53 6.48
C TYR A 277 17.45 15.48 7.40
N ASN A 278 16.82 16.04 8.44
CA ASN A 278 17.48 16.85 9.44
C ASN A 278 18.10 16.04 10.59
N SER A 279 17.98 14.71 10.56
CA SER A 279 18.65 13.84 11.54
C SER A 279 20.17 13.89 11.39
N SER A 280 20.89 13.62 12.49
CA SER A 280 22.35 13.58 12.51
C SER A 280 22.95 12.54 11.55
N LYS A 281 22.20 11.50 11.19
CA LYS A 281 22.63 10.49 10.21
C LYS A 281 22.69 11.05 8.80
N GLN A 282 21.88 12.06 8.48
CA GLN A 282 21.79 12.71 7.17
C GLN A 282 22.50 14.08 7.16
N SER A 283 23.46 14.29 8.07
CA SER A 283 24.21 15.54 8.16
C SER A 283 25.14 15.73 6.97
N PHE A 284 25.56 16.98 6.73
CA PHE A 284 26.46 17.30 5.63
C PHE A 284 27.76 16.49 5.70
N GLU A 285 28.27 16.23 6.91
CA GLU A 285 29.49 15.45 7.17
C GLU A 285 29.43 14.02 6.62
N ASN A 286 28.23 13.44 6.51
CA ASN A 286 28.02 12.11 5.95
C ASN A 286 27.72 12.13 4.46
N SER A 287 27.70 13.31 3.82
CA SER A 287 27.43 13.44 2.40
C SER A 287 28.64 13.03 1.54
N PRO A 288 28.41 12.57 0.29
CA PRO A 288 29.49 12.32 -0.67
C PRO A 288 30.37 13.55 -0.94
N ILE A 289 29.80 14.75 -0.77
CA ILE A 289 30.53 16.02 -0.93
C ILE A 289 31.53 16.19 0.22
N ALA A 290 31.11 15.97 1.47
CA ALA A 290 32.00 16.03 2.63
C ALA A 290 33.06 14.93 2.63
N GLN A 291 32.73 13.76 2.08
CA GLN A 291 33.66 12.63 1.94
C GLN A 291 34.48 12.67 0.65
N SER A 292 34.35 13.72 -0.14
CA SER A 292 35.00 13.85 -1.44
C SER A 292 36.53 13.86 -1.32
N LEU A 293 37.17 13.00 -2.11
CA LEU A 293 38.63 12.99 -2.26
C LEU A 293 39.18 14.34 -2.74
N LEU A 294 38.38 15.14 -3.47
CA LEU A 294 38.78 16.45 -3.99
C LEU A 294 39.00 17.49 -2.90
N ILE A 295 38.18 17.48 -1.83
CA ILE A 295 38.35 18.41 -0.69
C ILE A 295 39.49 17.89 0.19
N ASN A 296 39.55 16.56 0.39
CA ASN A 296 40.55 15.94 1.24
C ASN A 296 41.98 15.95 0.65
N SER A 297 42.12 16.09 -0.67
CA SER A 297 43.43 16.20 -1.35
C SER A 297 44.05 17.59 -1.27
N ILE A 298 43.37 18.60 -0.72
CA ILE A 298 43.91 19.95 -0.57
C ILE A 298 44.95 19.94 0.56
N GLU A 299 46.22 20.19 0.23
CA GLU A 299 47.34 20.18 1.17
C GLU A 299 47.25 21.31 2.22
N ASN A 300 46.85 22.51 1.79
CA ASN A 300 46.68 23.64 2.70
C ASN A 300 45.44 23.45 3.58
N SER A 301 45.67 23.24 4.88
CA SER A 301 44.62 22.96 5.85
C SER A 301 43.63 24.10 6.06
N GLU A 302 44.09 25.35 5.96
CA GLU A 302 43.22 26.54 6.12
C GLU A 302 42.27 26.67 4.93
N ILE A 303 42.80 26.57 3.70
CA ILE A 303 42.00 26.61 2.47
C ILE A 303 41.00 25.45 2.43
N ARG A 304 41.43 24.25 2.84
CA ARG A 304 40.56 23.07 2.93
C ARG A 304 39.40 23.30 3.89
N GLN A 305 39.68 23.81 5.09
CA GLN A 305 38.66 24.06 6.10
C GLN A 305 37.70 25.18 5.66
N GLU A 306 38.21 26.24 5.03
CA GLU A 306 37.40 27.33 4.52
C GLU A 306 36.44 26.84 3.43
N LEU A 307 36.94 26.08 2.45
CA LEU A 307 36.10 25.50 1.40
C LEU A 307 35.05 24.55 1.97
N PHE A 308 35.43 23.67 2.90
CA PHE A 308 34.49 22.78 3.58
C PHE A 308 33.36 23.56 4.26
N ASN A 309 33.70 24.60 5.02
CA ASN A 309 32.71 25.44 5.70
C ASN A 309 31.80 26.17 4.71
N ARG A 310 32.33 26.65 3.58
CA ARG A 310 31.53 27.30 2.51
C ARG A 310 30.55 26.30 1.88
N TYR A 311 30.99 25.10 1.53
CA TYR A 311 30.11 24.08 0.97
C TYR A 311 29.02 23.67 1.96
N LYS A 312 29.39 23.48 3.24
CA LYS A 312 28.44 23.18 4.30
C LYS A 312 27.38 24.28 4.42
N ALA A 313 27.80 25.55 4.49
CA ALA A 313 26.90 26.68 4.59
C ALA A 313 25.93 26.77 3.40
N VAL A 314 26.43 26.60 2.17
CA VAL A 314 25.59 26.60 0.97
C VAL A 314 24.60 25.44 0.99
N ALA A 315 25.04 24.24 1.38
CA ALA A 315 24.17 23.07 1.43
C ALA A 315 23.06 23.22 2.49
N GLU A 316 23.42 23.68 3.69
CA GLU A 316 22.46 23.92 4.79
C GLU A 316 21.47 25.04 4.45
N GLN A 317 21.95 26.15 3.88
CA GLN A 317 21.09 27.24 3.44
C GLN A 317 20.13 26.79 2.33
N SER A 318 20.64 26.10 1.30
CA SER A 318 19.83 25.61 0.18
C SER A 318 18.76 24.63 0.67
N LYS A 319 19.13 23.72 1.58
CA LYS A 319 18.22 22.76 2.19
C LYS A 319 17.12 23.46 2.99
N ALA A 320 17.47 24.46 3.80
CA ALA A 320 16.52 25.21 4.61
C ALA A 320 15.53 25.99 3.72
N GLN A 321 16.02 26.65 2.67
CA GLN A 321 15.18 27.40 1.72
C GLN A 321 14.23 26.49 0.95
N LEU A 322 14.73 25.38 0.39
CA LEU A 322 13.89 24.41 -0.31
C LEU A 322 12.83 23.81 0.63
N SER A 323 13.22 23.45 1.84
CA SER A 323 12.30 22.90 2.83
C SER A 323 11.18 23.89 3.17
N ALA A 324 11.53 25.15 3.43
CA ALA A 324 10.55 26.20 3.70
C ALA A 324 9.60 26.43 2.51
N PHE A 325 10.12 26.42 1.28
CA PHE A 325 9.31 26.58 0.07
C PHE A 325 8.32 25.43 -0.12
N TYR A 326 8.76 24.18 0.01
CA TYR A 326 7.89 23.01 -0.11
C TYR A 326 6.82 22.97 0.98
N MET A 327 7.19 23.24 2.23
CA MET A 327 6.23 23.31 3.34
C MET A 327 5.15 24.35 3.11
N LYS A 328 5.55 25.57 2.72
CA LYS A 328 4.62 26.66 2.45
C LYS A 328 3.64 26.29 1.33
N THR A 329 4.16 25.73 0.24
CA THR A 329 3.33 25.30 -0.91
C THR A 329 2.34 24.21 -0.52
N ALA A 330 2.78 23.20 0.24
CA ALA A 330 1.92 22.13 0.72
C ALA A 330 0.84 22.63 1.71
N GLU A 331 1.18 23.58 2.59
CA GLU A 331 0.22 24.20 3.51
C GLU A 331 -0.84 25.03 2.78
N GLU A 332 -0.44 25.80 1.77
CA GLU A 332 -1.35 26.58 0.93
C GLU A 332 -2.34 25.66 0.20
N GLN A 333 -1.86 24.59 -0.43
CA GLN A 333 -2.71 23.59 -1.08
C GLN A 333 -3.67 22.92 -0.09
N ARG A 334 -3.18 22.46 1.07
CA ARG A 334 -4.02 21.88 2.12
C ARG A 334 -5.14 22.83 2.53
N ASN A 335 -4.80 24.11 2.74
CA ASN A 335 -5.79 25.12 3.16
C ASN A 335 -6.82 25.37 2.06
N GLU A 336 -6.41 25.40 0.79
CA GLU A 336 -7.31 25.53 -0.36
C GLU A 336 -8.32 24.38 -0.44
N PHE A 337 -7.85 23.13 -0.42
CA PHE A 337 -8.73 21.96 -0.51
C PHE A 337 -9.63 21.80 0.72
N ARG A 338 -9.11 22.10 1.92
CA ARG A 338 -9.91 22.13 3.15
C ARG A 338 -11.06 23.13 3.05
N LYS A 339 -10.78 24.33 2.52
CA LYS A 339 -11.81 25.35 2.31
C LYS A 339 -12.84 24.89 1.29
N LYS A 340 -12.42 24.37 0.13
CA LYS A 340 -13.33 23.85 -0.92
C LYS A 340 -14.27 22.77 -0.36
N TYR A 341 -13.74 21.79 0.37
CA TYR A 341 -14.57 20.75 0.99
C TYR A 341 -15.55 21.34 2.01
N HIS A 342 -15.10 22.25 2.88
CA HIS A 342 -15.97 22.86 3.88
C HIS A 342 -17.10 23.68 3.25
N ASP A 343 -16.79 24.46 2.22
CA ASP A 343 -17.76 25.27 1.49
C ASP A 343 -18.81 24.38 0.79
N GLU A 344 -18.39 23.29 0.13
CA GLU A 344 -19.31 22.32 -0.48
C GLU A 344 -20.16 21.59 0.56
N MET A 345 -19.59 21.23 1.71
CA MET A 345 -20.33 20.58 2.79
C MET A 345 -21.38 21.52 3.39
N LYS A 346 -21.02 22.78 3.61
CA LYS A 346 -21.95 23.82 4.09
C LYS A 346 -23.06 24.08 3.09
N LYS A 347 -22.74 24.09 1.79
CA LYS A 347 -23.73 24.18 0.72
C LYS A 347 -24.70 23.00 0.76
N MET A 348 -24.22 21.76 0.84
CA MET A 348 -25.07 20.57 0.94
C MET A 348 -26.02 20.65 2.15
N TRP A 349 -25.53 21.04 3.33
CA TRP A 349 -26.38 21.18 4.52
C TRP A 349 -27.41 22.30 4.39
N SER A 350 -27.11 23.34 3.61
CA SER A 350 -28.06 24.42 3.32
C SER A 350 -29.11 23.94 2.33
N ASP A 351 -28.69 23.30 1.24
CA ASP A 351 -29.53 22.70 0.20
C ASP A 351 -30.50 21.64 0.80
N HIS A 352 -30.05 20.85 1.78
CA HIS A 352 -30.93 19.94 2.53
C HIS A 352 -32.10 20.65 3.26
N ARG A 353 -31.90 21.90 3.70
CA ARG A 353 -32.93 22.65 4.43
C ARG A 353 -33.87 23.43 3.51
N THR A 354 -33.42 23.77 2.31
CA THR A 354 -34.09 24.76 1.44
C THR A 354 -34.64 24.20 0.14
N LEU A 355 -34.17 23.03 -0.32
CA LEU A 355 -34.63 22.43 -1.58
C LEU A 355 -36.02 21.80 -1.45
N THR A 356 -36.73 21.74 -2.59
CA THR A 356 -38.02 21.04 -2.72
C THR A 356 -37.87 19.54 -2.44
N ASP A 357 -38.96 18.87 -2.07
CA ASP A 357 -38.94 17.47 -1.60
C ASP A 357 -38.28 16.47 -2.57
N ASN A 358 -38.27 16.75 -3.88
CA ASN A 358 -37.67 15.86 -4.88
C ASN A 358 -36.13 15.93 -4.97
N ASP A 359 -35.51 17.04 -4.56
CA ASP A 359 -34.05 17.23 -4.58
C ASP A 359 -33.41 17.20 -3.19
N LYS A 360 -34.24 17.23 -2.15
CA LYS A 360 -33.82 17.16 -0.77
C LYS A 360 -33.17 15.80 -0.47
N LEU A 361 -31.96 15.81 0.10
CA LEU A 361 -31.33 14.58 0.57
C LEU A 361 -32.02 14.08 1.84
N PRO A 362 -32.58 12.85 1.87
CA PRO A 362 -33.01 12.21 3.09
C PRO A 362 -31.87 12.13 4.11
N MET A 363 -32.20 12.20 5.40
CA MET A 363 -31.21 12.18 6.48
C MET A 363 -30.35 10.91 6.48
N ASN A 364 -30.93 9.77 6.09
CA ASN A 364 -30.21 8.50 5.94
C ASN A 364 -29.15 8.56 4.83
N MET A 365 -29.44 9.24 3.71
CA MET A 365 -28.46 9.43 2.65
C MET A 365 -27.32 10.33 3.13
N LEU A 366 -27.61 11.43 3.84
CA LEU A 366 -26.58 12.28 4.43
C LEU A 366 -25.65 11.51 5.38
N TYR A 367 -26.20 10.60 6.19
CA TYR A 367 -25.41 9.70 7.03
C TYR A 367 -24.46 8.83 6.20
N LEU A 368 -24.95 8.22 5.11
CA LEU A 368 -24.12 7.41 4.20
C LEU A 368 -23.01 8.23 3.52
N ILE A 369 -23.28 9.48 3.14
CA ILE A 369 -22.25 10.40 2.61
C ILE A 369 -21.17 10.66 3.67
N ASN A 370 -21.58 10.97 4.91
CA ASN A 370 -20.63 11.24 5.99
C ASN A 370 -19.77 10.02 6.33
N GLU A 371 -20.37 8.83 6.43
CA GLU A 371 -19.62 7.59 6.66
C GLU A 371 -18.65 7.31 5.51
N ARG A 372 -19.07 7.57 4.26
CA ARG A 372 -18.17 7.46 3.12
C ARG A 372 -16.99 8.42 3.21
N CYS A 373 -17.24 9.68 3.54
CA CYS A 373 -16.21 10.70 3.72
C CYS A 373 -15.24 10.34 4.85
N LYS A 374 -15.74 9.75 5.93
CA LYS A 374 -14.90 9.25 7.03
C LYS A 374 -13.99 8.11 6.57
N LYS A 375 -14.55 7.12 5.85
CA LYS A 375 -13.78 5.99 5.31
C LYS A 375 -12.65 6.46 4.39
N ILE A 376 -12.88 7.49 3.57
CA ILE A 376 -11.83 8.08 2.71
C ILE A 376 -10.62 8.54 3.55
N GLY A 377 -10.85 9.21 4.67
CA GLY A 377 -9.77 9.62 5.59
C GLY A 377 -9.05 8.42 6.21
N GLU A 378 -9.79 7.41 6.68
CA GLU A 378 -9.22 6.18 7.23
C GLU A 378 -8.30 5.47 6.21
N ARG A 379 -8.72 5.35 4.95
CA ARG A 379 -7.88 4.77 3.89
C ARG A 379 -6.59 5.53 3.65
N LEU A 380 -6.69 6.86 3.52
CA LEU A 380 -5.51 7.67 3.22
C LEU A 380 -4.52 7.63 4.39
N GLN A 381 -4.99 7.66 5.63
CA GLN A 381 -4.14 7.43 6.80
C GLN A 381 -3.42 6.08 6.75
N LEU A 382 -4.13 5.00 6.38
CA LEU A 382 -3.54 3.67 6.22
C LEU A 382 -2.45 3.66 5.13
N ILE A 383 -2.74 4.17 3.94
CA ILE A 383 -1.76 4.25 2.84
C ILE A 383 -0.49 5.00 3.29
N TYR A 384 -0.65 6.15 3.95
CA TYR A 384 0.47 6.98 4.39
C TYR A 384 1.22 6.41 5.61
N LYS A 385 0.58 5.59 6.44
CA LYS A 385 1.27 4.79 7.47
C LYS A 385 2.30 3.86 6.83
N PHE A 386 1.97 3.19 5.73
CA PHE A 386 2.92 2.32 5.03
C PHE A 386 3.98 3.12 4.26
N LYS A 387 3.63 4.27 3.67
CA LYS A 387 4.61 5.16 3.01
C LYS A 387 5.65 5.76 3.97
N SER A 388 5.26 6.05 5.21
CA SER A 388 6.13 6.71 6.19
C SER A 388 7.08 5.75 6.92
N GLN A 389 6.85 4.43 6.86
CA GLN A 389 7.66 3.43 7.55
C GLN A 389 9.18 3.48 7.29
N PRO A 390 9.68 3.80 6.08
CA PRO A 390 11.12 3.94 5.86
C PRO A 390 11.77 5.14 6.60
N PHE A 391 10.96 6.07 7.10
CA PHE A 391 11.40 7.32 7.74
C PHE A 391 11.21 7.32 9.27
N VAL A 392 10.67 6.24 9.84
CA VAL A 392 10.56 5.97 11.28
C VAL A 392 11.70 5.06 11.69
#